data_AF-A0AAW1XFW9-F1
#
_entry.id   AF-A0AAW1XFW9-F1
#
_cell.length_a   1.000
_cell.length_b   1.000
_cell.length_c   1.000
_cell.angle_alpha   90.00
_cell.angle_beta   90.00
_cell.angle_gamma   90.00
#
_symmetry.space_group_name_H-M   'P 1'
#
loop_
_entity.id
_entity.type
_entity.pdbx_description
1 polymer ?
#
loop_
_entity_poly.entity_id
_entity_poly.type
_entity_poly.pdbx_seq_one_letter_code
_entity_poly.pdbx_strand_id
1 'polypeptide(L)'
;MSDSSSDSEDADSGPTKEECIIQFKEMLKERGVAPFSKWDKELPKIVFDPRFKAIPTHSARRSLFEHYVKTRAEEERKEKRAAQKAAIEAFKQLLDEAVEDIDDNTDYYSFRKKWGNDPRFENLDRKDREHLLNERVLPLKRAAEEKAQAVRAAAATSFKSMLQEKGDITVNSRWSRVKDSLRDDPRYKSVRHEDREVLFNKYVSDLKAVEEEAEREAKSKRDEQDKLRERERELRKRKEREEQETERVRLKVRRKEAVSSFQALLVETIKDSQASWTGSKPKLEKDPQRRAANPDLGSSDMEKLFREHIKMLHERCAHDFRALLAEVLTAEAASQETEDGKTVLNSWSTAKRFLKPDPRYNKMPRKDREVLWHRFAEEMLRKRKSSLDPKEDRKPDAKSSSADAGRITFGSRGTRDRR
;
A
#
# COMPACT_ATOMS: atom_id res chain seq x y z
N MET A 1 121.72 -9.67 -53.06
CA MET A 1 120.89 -10.89 -53.04
C MET A 1 120.34 -10.97 -51.63
N SER A 2 119.19 -10.36 -51.29
CA SER A 2 117.94 -10.21 -52.08
C SER A 2 117.35 -11.60 -52.35
N ASP A 3 116.12 -12.01 -52.01
CA ASP A 3 115.00 -11.39 -51.23
C ASP A 3 114.32 -12.53 -50.41
N SER A 4 113.17 -12.46 -49.72
CA SER A 4 112.06 -11.48 -49.62
C SER A 4 111.30 -11.63 -48.27
N SER A 5 110.15 -10.97 -48.14
CA SER A 5 109.17 -11.09 -47.04
C SER A 5 107.86 -11.75 -47.52
N SER A 6 107.17 -12.49 -46.63
CA SER A 6 105.73 -12.84 -46.62
C SER A 6 105.43 -13.81 -45.44
N ASP A 7 104.23 -13.97 -44.89
CA ASP A 7 103.06 -13.08 -44.68
C ASP A 7 102.03 -13.81 -43.77
N SER A 8 101.30 -13.12 -42.86
CA SER A 8 100.10 -13.59 -42.13
C SER A 8 99.68 -12.60 -41.01
N GLU A 9 98.52 -11.96 -41.15
CA GLU A 9 98.06 -10.88 -40.26
C GLU A 9 97.35 -11.35 -38.97
N ASP A 10 97.78 -10.86 -37.80
CA ASP A 10 96.94 -10.81 -36.59
C ASP A 10 96.10 -9.52 -36.65
N ALA A 11 94.81 -9.65 -36.98
CA ALA A 11 93.90 -8.53 -37.09
C ALA A 11 93.52 -7.98 -35.70
N ASP A 12 94.16 -6.87 -35.31
CA ASP A 12 93.81 -6.04 -34.15
C ASP A 12 92.35 -5.59 -34.22
N SER A 13 91.47 -6.43 -33.67
CA SER A 13 90.04 -6.16 -33.57
C SER A 13 89.83 -5.17 -32.42
N GLY A 14 89.99 -3.89 -32.75
CA GLY A 14 89.84 -2.78 -31.81
C GLY A 14 88.51 -2.82 -31.03
N PRO A 15 88.45 -2.12 -29.88
CA PRO A 15 87.42 -2.30 -28.87
C PRO A 15 86.00 -2.26 -29.44
N THR A 16 85.19 -3.23 -29.05
CA THR A 16 83.82 -3.37 -29.55
C THR A 16 82.99 -2.12 -29.25
N LYS A 17 81.89 -1.92 -30.00
CA LYS A 17 80.99 -0.78 -29.76
C LYS A 17 80.45 -0.75 -28.33
N GLU A 18 80.26 -1.90 -27.70
CA GLU A 18 79.76 -2.01 -26.33
C GLU A 18 80.85 -1.63 -25.31
N GLU A 19 82.09 -2.11 -25.49
CA GLU A 19 83.25 -1.71 -24.68
C GLU A 19 83.54 -0.20 -24.81
N CYS A 20 83.46 0.35 -26.03
CA CYS A 20 83.58 1.80 -26.24
C CYS A 20 82.49 2.59 -25.48
N ILE A 21 81.26 2.07 -25.39
CA ILE A 21 80.16 2.67 -24.62
C ILE A 21 80.41 2.57 -23.11
N ILE A 22 80.96 1.44 -22.64
CA ILE A 22 81.33 1.24 -21.23
C ILE A 22 82.45 2.23 -20.85
N GLN A 23 83.55 2.25 -21.61
CA GLN A 23 84.67 3.17 -21.41
C GLN A 23 84.24 4.64 -21.49
N PHE A 24 83.28 4.99 -22.36
CA PHE A 24 82.70 6.34 -22.40
C PHE A 24 81.93 6.66 -21.10
N LYS A 25 81.12 5.74 -20.56
CA LYS A 25 80.42 5.92 -19.28
C LYS A 25 81.36 5.96 -18.07
N GLU A 26 82.44 5.19 -18.10
CA GLU A 26 83.50 5.21 -17.08
C GLU A 26 84.28 6.53 -17.10
N MET A 27 84.65 7.02 -18.30
CA MET A 27 85.19 8.36 -18.47
C MET A 27 84.27 9.44 -17.87
N LEU A 28 82.95 9.40 -18.12
CA LEU A 28 82.01 10.35 -17.50
C LEU A 28 82.01 10.27 -15.96
N LYS A 29 82.20 9.07 -15.39
CA LYS A 29 82.34 8.84 -13.94
C LYS A 29 83.65 9.42 -13.39
N GLU A 30 84.78 9.08 -14.01
CA GLU A 30 86.11 9.55 -13.61
C GLU A 30 86.26 11.08 -13.71
N ARG A 31 85.68 11.68 -14.76
CA ARG A 31 85.70 13.13 -14.98
C ARG A 31 84.71 13.89 -14.09
N GLY A 32 84.00 13.20 -13.19
CA GLY A 32 83.11 13.81 -12.20
C GLY A 32 81.88 14.50 -12.80
N VAL A 33 81.31 13.94 -13.87
CA VAL A 33 80.11 14.47 -14.51
C VAL A 33 78.92 14.33 -13.56
N ALA A 34 78.52 15.46 -12.94
CA ALA A 34 77.49 15.46 -11.92
C ALA A 34 76.09 15.13 -12.51
N PRO A 35 75.23 14.43 -11.75
CA PRO A 35 73.81 14.30 -12.07
C PRO A 35 73.16 15.64 -12.42
N PHE A 36 72.25 15.65 -13.40
CA PHE A 36 71.63 16.84 -14.00
C PHE A 36 72.54 17.85 -14.74
N SER A 37 73.82 17.53 -14.97
CA SER A 37 74.70 18.42 -15.74
C SER A 37 74.28 18.54 -17.22
N LYS A 38 74.42 19.73 -17.80
CA LYS A 38 74.17 19.98 -19.22
C LYS A 38 75.38 19.59 -20.07
N TRP A 39 75.15 18.97 -21.23
CA TRP A 39 76.17 18.54 -22.19
C TRP A 39 77.26 19.61 -22.41
N ASP A 40 76.85 20.83 -22.77
CA ASP A 40 77.76 21.91 -23.16
C ASP A 40 78.64 22.43 -22.01
N LYS A 41 78.23 22.20 -20.75
CA LYS A 41 78.99 22.57 -19.54
C LYS A 41 80.10 21.55 -19.22
N GLU A 42 79.86 20.28 -19.50
CA GLU A 42 80.76 19.17 -19.18
C GLU A 42 81.65 18.80 -20.37
N LEU A 43 81.23 19.13 -21.59
CA LEU A 43 81.97 18.90 -22.84
C LEU A 43 83.44 19.33 -22.78
N PRO A 44 83.83 20.52 -22.26
CA PRO A 44 85.24 20.91 -22.17
C PRO A 44 86.10 19.98 -21.30
N LYS A 45 85.51 19.28 -20.32
CA LYS A 45 86.21 18.35 -19.42
C LYS A 45 86.48 16.99 -20.05
N ILE A 46 85.71 16.62 -21.06
CA ILE A 46 85.70 15.28 -21.67
C ILE A 46 86.18 15.27 -23.13
N VAL A 47 86.09 16.38 -23.86
CA VAL A 47 86.40 16.47 -25.31
C VAL A 47 87.83 16.06 -25.68
N PHE A 48 88.79 16.22 -24.76
CA PHE A 48 90.20 15.87 -24.95
C PHE A 48 90.53 14.42 -24.54
N ASP A 49 89.61 13.67 -23.92
CA ASP A 49 89.84 12.28 -23.53
C ASP A 49 89.82 11.35 -24.76
N PRO A 50 90.76 10.41 -24.93
CA PRO A 50 90.74 9.45 -26.03
C PRO A 50 89.42 8.66 -26.12
N ARG A 51 88.80 8.32 -24.98
CA ARG A 51 87.54 7.55 -24.93
C ARG A 51 86.34 8.36 -25.44
N PHE A 52 86.41 9.69 -25.42
CA PHE A 52 85.43 10.55 -26.07
C PHE A 52 85.48 10.41 -27.60
N LYS A 53 86.68 10.31 -28.17
CA LYS A 53 86.88 10.16 -29.63
C LYS A 53 86.45 8.78 -30.14
N ALA A 54 86.59 7.74 -29.33
CA ALA A 54 86.23 6.35 -29.66
C ALA A 54 84.76 6.15 -30.08
N ILE A 55 83.83 6.92 -29.51
CA ILE A 55 82.45 7.00 -30.03
C ILE A 55 82.45 7.96 -31.22
N PRO A 56 82.17 7.56 -32.49
CA PRO A 56 82.46 8.44 -33.63
C PRO A 56 81.51 9.64 -33.78
N THR A 57 80.21 9.46 -33.53
CA THR A 57 79.19 10.48 -33.86
C THR A 57 78.80 11.34 -32.67
N HIS A 58 78.65 12.66 -32.90
CA HIS A 58 78.22 13.61 -31.88
C HIS A 58 76.86 13.24 -31.25
N SER A 59 75.92 12.76 -32.07
CA SER A 59 74.60 12.29 -31.61
C SER A 59 74.70 11.11 -30.64
N ALA A 60 75.54 10.10 -30.94
CA ALA A 60 75.76 8.98 -30.02
C ALA A 60 76.42 9.43 -28.72
N ARG A 61 77.50 10.25 -28.78
CA ARG A 61 78.15 10.78 -27.57
C ARG A 61 77.17 11.54 -26.68
N ARG A 62 76.33 12.39 -27.26
CA ARG A 62 75.32 13.19 -26.53
C ARG A 62 74.23 12.32 -25.93
N SER A 63 73.69 11.36 -26.69
CA SER A 63 72.67 10.41 -26.20
C SER A 63 73.20 9.55 -25.03
N LEU A 64 74.43 9.06 -25.14
CA LEU A 64 75.10 8.30 -24.07
C LEU A 64 75.32 9.14 -22.81
N PHE A 65 75.66 10.42 -22.96
CA PHE A 65 75.78 11.36 -21.85
C PHE A 65 74.42 11.66 -21.20
N GLU A 66 73.39 11.98 -21.99
CA GLU A 66 72.05 12.28 -21.47
C GLU A 66 71.47 11.06 -20.73
N HIS A 67 71.68 9.84 -21.27
CA HIS A 67 71.36 8.59 -20.58
C HIS A 67 72.18 8.41 -19.30
N TYR A 68 73.51 8.60 -19.34
CA TYR A 68 74.37 8.45 -18.17
C TYR A 68 73.94 9.39 -17.02
N VAL A 69 73.74 10.67 -17.32
CA VAL A 69 73.34 11.70 -16.35
C VAL A 69 71.97 11.40 -15.77
N LYS A 70 71.03 10.87 -16.58
CA LYS A 70 69.71 10.42 -16.11
C LYS A 70 69.80 9.20 -15.21
N THR A 71 70.50 8.14 -15.64
CA THR A 71 70.65 6.91 -14.83
C THR A 71 71.34 7.20 -13.51
N ARG A 72 72.41 8.01 -13.49
CA ARG A 72 73.09 8.42 -12.25
C ARG A 72 72.16 9.18 -11.29
N ALA A 73 71.33 10.08 -11.81
CA ALA A 73 70.33 10.79 -11.02
C ALA A 73 69.22 9.90 -10.44
N GLU A 74 68.91 8.79 -11.12
CA GLU A 74 67.95 7.77 -10.67
C GLU A 74 68.58 6.81 -9.66
N GLU A 75 69.84 6.40 -9.87
CA GLU A 75 70.65 5.62 -8.92
C GLU A 75 70.81 6.36 -7.59
N GLU A 76 71.29 7.61 -7.59
CA GLU A 76 71.45 8.42 -6.37
C GLU A 76 70.13 8.59 -5.61
N ARG A 77 69.01 8.79 -6.33
CA ARG A 77 67.67 8.82 -5.73
C ARG A 77 67.24 7.48 -5.16
N LYS A 78 67.60 6.37 -5.80
CA LYS A 78 67.28 5.01 -5.35
C LYS A 78 68.09 4.66 -4.10
N GLU A 79 69.39 4.97 -4.09
CA GLU A 79 70.29 4.81 -2.94
C GLU A 79 69.81 5.63 -1.75
N LYS A 80 69.50 6.92 -1.95
CA LYS A 80 68.95 7.78 -0.88
C LYS A 80 67.63 7.26 -0.31
N ARG A 81 66.71 6.76 -1.17
CA ARG A 81 65.45 6.13 -0.72
C ARG A 81 65.68 4.80 0.00
N ALA A 82 66.63 3.99 -0.45
CA ALA A 82 66.99 2.72 0.17
C ALA A 82 67.63 2.95 1.55
N ALA A 83 68.53 3.94 1.67
CA ALA A 83 69.12 4.35 2.93
C ALA A 83 68.05 4.87 3.92
N GLN A 84 67.13 5.75 3.48
CA GLN A 84 66.02 6.19 4.33
C GLN A 84 65.15 5.01 4.78
N LYS A 85 64.81 4.08 3.86
CA LYS A 85 64.03 2.89 4.21
C LYS A 85 64.76 2.01 5.23
N ALA A 86 66.05 1.77 5.06
CA ALA A 86 66.86 0.98 5.97
C ALA A 86 66.97 1.66 7.36
N ALA A 87 67.10 2.99 7.41
CA ALA A 87 67.08 3.74 8.67
C ALA A 87 65.70 3.64 9.38
N ILE A 88 64.59 3.72 8.64
CA ILE A 88 63.24 3.51 9.18
C ILE A 88 63.07 2.09 9.72
N GLU A 89 63.54 1.08 8.98
CA GLU A 89 63.45 -0.33 9.37
C GLU A 89 64.28 -0.63 10.63
N ALA A 90 65.51 -0.12 10.69
CA ALA A 90 66.37 -0.22 11.87
C ALA A 90 65.78 0.49 13.09
N PHE A 91 65.11 1.64 12.91
CA PHE A 91 64.38 2.31 14.00
C PHE A 91 63.14 1.53 14.43
N LYS A 92 62.44 0.85 13.51
CA LYS A 92 61.33 -0.05 13.88
C LYS A 92 61.82 -1.24 14.71
N GLN A 93 62.97 -1.83 14.35
CA GLN A 93 63.62 -2.88 15.16
C GLN A 93 64.00 -2.38 16.56
N LEU A 94 64.53 -1.16 16.67
CA LEU A 94 64.78 -0.51 17.97
C LEU A 94 63.50 -0.33 18.80
N LEU A 95 62.37 0.02 18.17
CA LEU A 95 61.06 0.11 18.85
C LEU A 95 60.48 -1.27 19.23
N ASP A 96 60.85 -2.34 18.53
CA ASP A 96 60.49 -3.72 18.88
C ASP A 96 61.33 -4.24 20.06
N GLU A 97 62.63 -3.97 20.08
CA GLU A 97 63.52 -4.29 21.21
C GLU A 97 63.14 -3.50 22.47
N ALA A 98 62.66 -2.26 22.31
CA ALA A 98 62.24 -1.40 23.40
C ALA A 98 60.77 -1.62 23.85
N VAL A 99 60.10 -2.70 23.45
CA VAL A 99 58.67 -2.90 23.76
C VAL A 99 58.35 -2.88 25.26
N GLU A 100 59.21 -3.44 26.11
CA GLU A 100 59.05 -3.42 27.58
C GLU A 100 59.27 -2.02 28.20
N ASP A 101 59.90 -1.12 27.46
CA ASP A 101 60.17 0.28 27.85
C ASP A 101 59.12 1.27 27.32
N ILE A 102 58.18 0.83 26.48
CA ILE A 102 57.16 1.65 25.82
C ILE A 102 55.77 1.29 26.35
N ASP A 103 55.16 2.22 27.08
CA ASP A 103 53.80 2.12 27.62
C ASP A 103 52.84 3.16 26.99
N ASP A 104 51.60 3.21 27.48
CA ASP A 104 50.60 4.19 27.07
C ASP A 104 50.93 5.65 27.48
N ASN A 105 51.93 5.87 28.33
CA ASN A 105 52.33 7.20 28.81
C ASN A 105 53.68 7.68 28.23
N THR A 106 54.33 6.83 27.45
CA THR A 106 55.65 7.09 26.86
C THR A 106 55.60 8.26 25.88
N ASP A 107 56.58 9.16 26.00
CA ASP A 107 56.75 10.33 25.13
C ASP A 107 58.14 10.34 24.48
N TYR A 108 58.35 11.27 23.54
CA TYR A 108 59.60 11.38 22.81
C TYR A 108 60.81 11.65 23.72
N TYR A 109 60.62 12.39 24.82
CA TYR A 109 61.72 12.76 25.73
C TYR A 109 62.09 11.61 26.66
N SER A 110 61.11 10.88 27.21
CA SER A 110 61.35 9.70 28.04
C SER A 110 62.00 8.58 27.23
N PHE A 111 61.53 8.34 26.00
CA PHE A 111 62.13 7.37 25.08
C PHE A 111 63.56 7.77 24.69
N ARG A 112 63.78 9.02 24.24
CA ARG A 112 65.11 9.54 23.90
C ARG A 112 66.09 9.47 25.08
N LYS A 113 65.64 9.64 26.33
CA LYS A 113 66.50 9.57 27.51
C LYS A 113 67.12 8.17 27.70
N LYS A 114 66.42 7.10 27.31
CA LYS A 114 66.92 5.71 27.36
C LYS A 114 67.68 5.33 26.08
N TRP A 115 67.07 5.55 24.92
CA TRP A 115 67.52 4.99 23.64
C TRP A 115 68.24 6.00 22.72
N GLY A 116 68.45 7.23 23.17
CA GLY A 116 69.00 8.32 22.35
C GLY A 116 70.45 8.16 21.89
N ASN A 117 71.21 7.24 22.49
CA ASN A 117 72.59 6.95 22.09
C ASN A 117 72.68 5.80 21.06
N ASP A 118 71.58 5.14 20.72
CA ASP A 118 71.57 4.06 19.72
C ASP A 118 71.80 4.64 18.31
N PRO A 119 72.72 4.11 17.49
CA PRO A 119 72.94 4.59 16.12
C PRO A 119 71.66 4.57 15.26
N ARG A 120 70.76 3.61 15.49
CA ARG A 120 69.45 3.49 14.82
C ARG A 120 68.51 4.61 15.21
N PHE A 121 68.63 5.13 16.45
CA PHE A 121 67.93 6.33 16.90
C PHE A 121 68.44 7.57 16.15
N GLU A 122 69.76 7.77 16.05
CA GLU A 122 70.31 9.00 15.47
C GLU A 122 70.28 9.05 13.92
N ASN A 123 70.15 7.91 13.23
CA ASN A 123 70.13 7.84 11.76
C ASN A 123 68.87 8.41 11.07
N LEU A 124 67.80 8.72 11.81
CA LEU A 124 66.57 9.36 11.30
C LEU A 124 66.49 10.84 11.68
N ASP A 125 65.63 11.63 11.04
CA ASP A 125 65.31 12.97 11.54
C ASP A 125 64.33 12.90 12.73
N ARG A 126 64.20 14.00 13.49
CA ARG A 126 63.30 14.03 14.66
C ARG A 126 61.84 13.72 14.29
N LYS A 127 61.34 14.17 13.14
CA LYS A 127 59.94 14.01 12.74
C LYS A 127 59.63 12.55 12.44
N ASP A 128 60.52 11.87 11.72
CA ASP A 128 60.38 10.44 11.44
C ASP A 128 60.46 9.62 12.74
N ARG A 129 61.43 9.90 13.64
CA ARG A 129 61.54 9.25 14.96
C ARG A 129 60.25 9.44 15.78
N GLU A 130 59.74 10.66 15.86
CA GLU A 130 58.55 11.03 16.64
C GLU A 130 57.26 10.44 16.02
N HIS A 131 57.16 10.36 14.69
CA HIS A 131 56.04 9.70 13.99
C HIS A 131 56.01 8.20 14.26
N LEU A 132 57.15 7.51 14.12
CA LEU A 132 57.27 6.06 14.31
C LEU A 132 57.06 5.64 15.77
N LEU A 133 57.52 6.43 16.73
CA LEU A 133 57.21 6.22 18.16
C LEU A 133 55.71 6.38 18.42
N ASN A 134 55.07 7.41 17.86
CA ASN A 134 53.62 7.60 17.98
C ASN A 134 52.81 6.47 17.32
N GLU A 135 53.30 5.88 16.22
CA GLU A 135 52.69 4.68 15.59
C GLU A 135 52.57 3.51 16.59
N ARG A 136 53.53 3.36 17.52
CA ARG A 136 53.54 2.34 18.58
C ARG A 136 52.74 2.73 19.82
N VAL A 137 52.86 3.97 20.28
CA VAL A 137 52.22 4.44 21.52
C VAL A 137 50.71 4.67 21.34
N LEU A 138 50.22 5.08 20.16
CA LEU A 138 48.80 5.37 19.94
C LEU A 138 47.86 4.15 20.14
N PRO A 139 48.17 2.93 19.67
CA PRO A 139 47.39 1.74 20.00
C PRO A 139 47.34 1.45 21.51
N LEU A 140 48.47 1.61 22.22
CA LEU A 140 48.54 1.39 23.68
C LEU A 140 47.66 2.39 24.43
N LYS A 141 47.72 3.68 24.07
CA LYS A 141 46.83 4.73 24.59
C LYS A 141 45.35 4.38 24.41
N ARG A 142 44.95 3.99 23.19
CA ARG A 142 43.56 3.59 22.90
C ARG A 142 43.12 2.38 23.73
N ALA A 143 43.97 1.35 23.84
CA ALA A 143 43.65 0.16 24.63
C ALA A 143 43.55 0.46 26.14
N ALA A 144 44.41 1.34 26.67
CA ALA A 144 44.35 1.81 28.05
C ALA A 144 43.08 2.64 28.32
N GLU A 145 42.73 3.56 27.41
CA GLU A 145 41.49 4.36 27.46
C GLU A 145 40.24 3.48 27.40
N GLU A 146 40.18 2.52 26.48
CA GLU A 146 39.07 1.56 26.33
C GLU A 146 38.93 0.69 27.58
N LYS A 147 40.03 0.14 28.10
CA LYS A 147 40.03 -0.62 29.36
C LYS A 147 39.53 0.23 30.54
N ALA A 148 39.99 1.48 30.64
CA ALA A 148 39.54 2.41 31.67
C ALA A 148 38.06 2.82 31.49
N GLN A 149 37.54 2.85 30.26
CA GLN A 149 36.14 3.08 29.97
C GLN A 149 35.29 1.86 30.31
N ALA A 150 35.74 0.65 29.97
CA ALA A 150 35.08 -0.61 30.30
C ALA A 150 34.96 -0.82 31.81
N VAL A 151 36.02 -0.55 32.58
CA VAL A 151 35.99 -0.58 34.06
C VAL A 151 34.99 0.44 34.62
N ARG A 152 34.96 1.67 34.08
CA ARG A 152 33.96 2.69 34.47
C ARG A 152 32.53 2.28 34.13
N ALA A 153 32.31 1.68 32.96
CA ALA A 153 30.99 1.19 32.52
C ALA A 153 30.50 0.01 33.38
N ALA A 154 31.40 -0.92 33.73
CA ALA A 154 31.11 -2.01 34.67
C ALA A 154 30.73 -1.48 36.06
N ALA A 155 31.53 -0.56 36.63
CA ALA A 155 31.22 0.10 37.90
C ALA A 155 29.87 0.84 37.87
N ALA A 156 29.57 1.56 36.78
CA ALA A 156 28.29 2.24 36.59
C ALA A 156 27.10 1.25 36.52
N THR A 157 27.30 0.08 35.93
CA THR A 157 26.27 -0.98 35.83
C THR A 157 26.04 -1.62 37.20
N SER A 158 27.09 -1.95 37.94
CA SER A 158 26.99 -2.44 39.33
C SER A 158 26.33 -1.42 40.27
N PHE A 159 26.63 -0.13 40.10
CA PHE A 159 25.98 0.97 40.83
C PHE A 159 24.48 1.05 40.52
N LYS A 160 24.07 0.90 39.26
CA LYS A 160 22.64 0.81 38.90
C LYS A 160 21.94 -0.41 39.51
N SER A 161 22.59 -1.58 39.53
CA SER A 161 22.05 -2.79 40.21
C SER A 161 21.78 -2.52 41.69
N MET A 162 22.74 -1.89 42.38
CA MET A 162 22.59 -1.48 43.78
C MET A 162 21.40 -0.52 44.00
N LEU A 163 21.18 0.45 43.10
CA LEU A 163 20.01 1.34 43.17
C LEU A 163 18.69 0.57 42.98
N GLN A 164 18.67 -0.42 42.08
CA GLN A 164 17.51 -1.26 41.83
C GLN A 164 17.19 -2.21 43.00
N GLU A 165 18.20 -2.82 43.59
CA GLU A 165 18.08 -3.72 44.76
C GLU A 165 17.53 -3.02 46.01
N LYS A 166 17.73 -1.70 46.13
CA LYS A 166 17.22 -0.89 47.26
C LYS A 166 15.69 -0.83 47.31
N GLY A 167 15.02 -0.83 46.16
CA GLY A 167 13.55 -0.87 46.05
C GLY A 167 12.77 0.36 46.54
N ASP A 168 13.36 1.23 47.36
CA ASP A 168 12.77 2.46 47.90
C ASP A 168 13.02 3.71 47.01
N ILE A 169 13.76 3.55 45.91
CA ILE A 169 14.07 4.61 44.95
C ILE A 169 12.95 4.70 43.91
N THR A 170 12.29 5.85 43.84
CA THR A 170 11.18 6.15 42.92
C THR A 170 11.57 7.28 41.96
N VAL A 171 10.72 7.56 40.96
CA VAL A 171 10.87 8.69 40.03
C VAL A 171 10.96 10.07 40.72
N ASN A 172 10.54 10.16 41.99
CA ASN A 172 10.56 11.39 42.80
C ASN A 172 11.68 11.40 43.86
N SER A 173 12.51 10.35 43.92
CA SER A 173 13.59 10.25 44.91
C SER A 173 14.72 11.25 44.60
N ARG A 174 15.28 11.87 45.65
CA ARG A 174 16.32 12.91 45.55
C ARG A 174 17.66 12.38 46.03
N TRP A 175 18.73 12.59 45.25
CA TRP A 175 20.08 12.11 45.57
C TRP A 175 20.52 12.43 47.01
N SER A 176 20.26 13.66 47.46
CA SER A 176 20.59 14.15 48.80
C SER A 176 19.95 13.37 49.96
N ARG A 177 18.89 12.59 49.72
CA ARG A 177 18.24 11.72 50.72
C ARG A 177 18.69 10.26 50.65
N VAL A 178 19.24 9.84 49.52
CA VAL A 178 19.56 8.42 49.24
C VAL A 178 21.06 8.14 49.46
N LYS A 179 21.93 9.10 49.07
CA LYS A 179 23.40 8.92 48.99
C LYS A 179 24.05 8.36 50.25
N ASP A 180 23.58 8.76 51.44
CA ASP A 180 24.23 8.41 52.71
C ASP A 180 23.91 6.96 53.10
N SER A 181 22.73 6.46 52.74
CA SER A 181 22.32 5.05 52.92
C SER A 181 22.99 4.05 51.97
N LEU A 182 23.70 4.55 50.95
CA LEU A 182 24.46 3.77 49.97
C LEU A 182 25.96 3.78 50.28
N ARG A 183 26.41 4.67 51.18
CA ARG A 183 27.83 5.02 51.37
C ARG A 183 28.74 3.83 51.64
N ASP A 184 28.22 2.80 52.30
CA ASP A 184 29.01 1.66 52.74
C ASP A 184 29.09 0.50 51.72
N ASP A 185 28.23 0.48 50.69
CA ASP A 185 28.25 -0.56 49.64
C ASP A 185 29.54 -0.47 48.79
N PRO A 186 30.24 -1.58 48.52
CA PRO A 186 31.42 -1.60 47.65
C PRO A 186 31.19 -1.01 46.24
N ARG A 187 29.98 -1.16 45.69
CA ARG A 187 29.57 -0.66 44.36
C ARG A 187 29.32 0.84 44.35
N TYR A 188 28.98 1.44 45.50
CA TYR A 188 29.01 2.89 45.68
C TYR A 188 30.44 3.43 45.71
N LYS A 189 31.33 2.72 46.41
CA LYS A 189 32.74 3.09 46.57
C LYS A 189 33.56 2.97 45.27
N SER A 190 33.25 2.01 44.39
CA SER A 190 33.95 1.81 43.11
C SER A 190 33.66 2.88 42.05
N VAL A 191 32.58 3.65 42.20
CA VAL A 191 32.25 4.79 41.33
C VAL A 191 32.90 6.08 41.86
N ARG A 192 33.48 6.88 40.96
CA ARG A 192 34.05 8.20 41.26
C ARG A 192 33.00 9.14 41.87
N HIS A 193 33.41 10.00 42.80
CA HIS A 193 32.47 10.88 43.51
C HIS A 193 31.64 11.75 42.56
N GLU A 194 32.28 12.33 41.53
CA GLU A 194 31.65 13.16 40.49
C GLU A 194 30.55 12.42 39.69
N ASP A 195 30.72 11.12 39.43
CA ASP A 195 29.85 10.33 38.56
C ASP A 195 28.58 9.81 39.28
N ARG A 196 28.62 9.71 40.62
CA ARG A 196 27.55 9.05 41.41
C ARG A 196 26.18 9.72 41.26
N GLU A 197 26.12 11.05 41.36
CA GLU A 197 24.88 11.80 41.20
C GLU A 197 24.36 11.76 39.76
N VAL A 198 25.28 11.78 38.78
CA VAL A 198 24.93 11.65 37.35
C VAL A 198 24.31 10.28 37.07
N LEU A 199 24.89 9.20 37.61
CA LEU A 199 24.35 7.85 37.47
C LEU A 199 23.02 7.66 38.19
N PHE A 200 22.84 8.26 39.37
CA PHE A 200 21.57 8.27 40.08
C PHE A 200 20.48 9.01 39.29
N ASN A 201 20.77 10.22 38.81
CA ASN A 201 19.81 11.01 38.02
C ASN A 201 19.47 10.30 36.71
N LYS A 202 20.43 9.62 36.08
CA LYS A 202 20.16 8.74 34.93
C LYS A 202 19.23 7.59 35.30
N TYR A 203 19.47 6.89 36.41
CA TYR A 203 18.60 5.81 36.88
C TYR A 203 17.15 6.30 37.17
N VAL A 204 16.99 7.45 37.81
CA VAL A 204 15.67 8.06 38.04
C VAL A 204 14.99 8.46 36.73
N SER A 205 15.74 8.95 35.74
CA SER A 205 15.23 9.22 34.39
C SER A 205 14.83 7.95 33.64
N ASP A 206 15.60 6.87 33.77
CA ASP A 206 15.30 5.57 33.18
C ASP A 206 14.00 4.99 33.78
N LEU A 207 13.82 5.07 35.10
CA LEU A 207 12.56 4.69 35.77
C LEU A 207 11.35 5.47 35.23
N LYS A 208 11.49 6.78 35.05
CA LYS A 208 10.41 7.63 34.54
C LYS A 208 10.03 7.28 33.09
N ALA A 209 11.01 6.95 32.25
CA ALA A 209 10.76 6.52 30.88
C ALA A 209 9.96 5.21 30.82
N VAL A 210 10.27 4.25 31.72
CA VAL A 210 9.53 2.98 31.84
C VAL A 210 8.08 3.20 32.33
N GLU A 211 7.87 4.09 33.30
CA GLU A 211 6.52 4.43 33.79
C GLU A 211 5.66 5.06 32.68
N GLU A 212 6.22 6.02 31.92
CA GLU A 212 5.54 6.67 30.80
C GLU A 212 5.24 5.69 29.65
N GLU A 213 6.14 4.74 29.39
CA GLU A 213 5.93 3.69 28.39
C GLU A 213 4.81 2.72 28.79
N ALA A 214 4.79 2.28 30.06
CA ALA A 214 3.70 1.48 30.60
C ALA A 214 2.36 2.21 30.56
N GLU A 215 2.30 3.52 30.82
CA GLU A 215 1.09 4.33 30.69
C GLU A 215 0.62 4.40 29.22
N ARG A 216 1.54 4.66 28.28
CA ARG A 216 1.24 4.69 26.83
C ARG A 216 0.69 3.35 26.33
N GLU A 217 1.29 2.23 26.74
CA GLU A 217 0.78 0.89 26.44
C GLU A 217 -0.60 0.64 27.05
N ALA A 218 -0.79 0.96 28.33
CA ALA A 218 -2.06 0.78 29.02
C ALA A 218 -3.18 1.60 28.36
N LYS A 219 -2.87 2.80 27.89
CA LYS A 219 -3.79 3.64 27.11
C LYS A 219 -4.12 3.00 25.76
N SER A 220 -3.13 2.54 24.98
CA SER A 220 -3.40 1.86 23.70
C SER A 220 -4.30 0.64 23.87
N LYS A 221 -4.04 -0.18 24.89
CA LYS A 221 -4.85 -1.39 25.22
C LYS A 221 -6.29 -1.02 25.61
N ARG A 222 -6.51 0.12 26.30
CA ARG A 222 -7.87 0.64 26.59
C ARG A 222 -8.56 1.13 25.32
N ASP A 223 -7.89 1.96 24.52
CA ASP A 223 -8.42 2.50 23.26
C ASP A 223 -8.78 1.39 22.26
N GLU A 224 -7.99 0.31 22.20
CA GLU A 224 -8.28 -0.89 21.41
C GLU A 224 -9.49 -1.68 21.96
N GLN A 225 -9.56 -1.89 23.28
CA GLN A 225 -10.69 -2.56 23.92
C GLN A 225 -12.00 -1.80 23.68
N ASP A 226 -12.00 -0.48 23.75
CA ASP A 226 -13.20 0.32 23.55
C ASP A 226 -13.60 0.39 22.06
N LYS A 227 -12.65 0.43 21.11
CA LYS A 227 -12.94 0.23 19.67
C LYS A 227 -13.56 -1.13 19.38
N LEU A 228 -13.11 -2.20 20.04
CA LEU A 228 -13.71 -3.53 19.90
C LEU A 228 -15.15 -3.57 20.45
N ARG A 229 -15.38 -2.98 21.63
CA ARG A 229 -16.73 -2.85 22.23
C ARG A 229 -17.67 -2.01 21.38
N GLU A 230 -17.19 -0.95 20.75
CA GLU A 230 -17.97 -0.12 19.85
C GLU A 230 -18.39 -0.90 18.60
N ARG A 231 -17.43 -1.55 17.92
CA ARG A 231 -17.72 -2.44 16.78
C ARG A 231 -18.72 -3.54 17.14
N GLU A 232 -18.60 -4.14 18.32
CA GLU A 232 -19.56 -5.15 18.78
C GLU A 232 -20.97 -4.57 18.96
N ARG A 233 -21.09 -3.37 19.55
CA ARG A 233 -22.38 -2.66 19.69
C ARG A 233 -22.99 -2.31 18.33
N GLU A 234 -22.19 -1.89 17.36
CA GLU A 234 -22.65 -1.62 15.99
C GLU A 234 -23.12 -2.88 15.28
N LEU A 235 -22.36 -3.98 15.36
CA LEU A 235 -22.73 -5.27 14.79
C LEU A 235 -24.02 -5.82 15.41
N ARG A 236 -24.19 -5.72 16.74
CA ARG A 236 -25.43 -6.08 17.43
C ARG A 236 -26.62 -5.24 16.92
N LYS A 237 -26.49 -3.91 16.84
CA LYS A 237 -27.53 -3.01 16.30
C LYS A 237 -27.86 -3.28 14.83
N ARG A 238 -26.86 -3.63 14.01
CA ARG A 238 -27.07 -3.99 12.60
C ARG A 238 -27.85 -5.30 12.49
N LYS A 239 -27.44 -6.34 13.24
CA LYS A 239 -28.11 -7.64 13.28
C LYS A 239 -29.56 -7.52 13.76
N GLU A 240 -29.81 -6.73 14.80
CA GLU A 240 -31.17 -6.47 15.31
C GLU A 240 -32.06 -5.81 14.23
N ARG A 241 -31.55 -4.83 13.48
CA ARG A 241 -32.30 -4.21 12.38
C ARG A 241 -32.61 -5.20 11.26
N GLU A 242 -31.65 -6.05 10.90
CA GLU A 242 -31.79 -7.09 9.89
C GLU A 242 -32.79 -8.17 10.33
N GLU A 243 -32.77 -8.59 11.59
CA GLU A 243 -33.75 -9.49 12.20
C GLU A 243 -35.16 -8.86 12.20
N GLN A 244 -35.30 -7.58 12.56
CA GLN A 244 -36.57 -6.86 12.48
C GLN A 244 -37.08 -6.71 11.04
N GLU A 245 -36.20 -6.47 10.06
CA GLU A 245 -36.58 -6.38 8.65
C GLU A 245 -37.00 -7.73 8.08
N THR A 246 -36.23 -8.79 8.34
CA THR A 246 -36.57 -10.15 7.89
C THR A 246 -37.89 -10.64 8.50
N GLU A 247 -38.19 -10.35 9.77
CA GLU A 247 -39.49 -10.72 10.36
C GLU A 247 -40.65 -9.88 9.80
N ARG A 248 -40.43 -8.58 9.49
CA ARG A 248 -41.43 -7.76 8.76
C ARG A 248 -41.71 -8.32 7.36
N VAL A 249 -40.68 -8.84 6.67
CA VAL A 249 -40.85 -9.50 5.36
C VAL A 249 -41.60 -10.83 5.53
N ARG A 250 -41.22 -11.67 6.49
CA ARG A 250 -41.91 -12.93 6.80
C ARG A 250 -43.39 -12.73 7.13
N LEU A 251 -43.72 -11.76 7.98
CA LEU A 251 -45.12 -11.44 8.32
C LEU A 251 -45.91 -10.98 7.09
N LYS A 252 -45.32 -10.18 6.20
CA LYS A 252 -45.95 -9.80 4.92
C LYS A 252 -46.17 -11.00 4.00
N VAL A 253 -45.26 -11.98 3.98
CA VAL A 253 -45.41 -13.22 3.21
C VAL A 253 -46.53 -14.08 3.81
N ARG A 254 -46.49 -14.40 5.11
CA ARG A 254 -47.56 -15.16 5.81
C ARG A 254 -48.94 -14.54 5.59
N ARG A 255 -49.07 -13.22 5.72
CA ARG A 255 -50.34 -12.52 5.46
C ARG A 255 -50.78 -12.59 4.00
N LYS A 256 -49.87 -12.50 3.02
CA LYS A 256 -50.20 -12.69 1.59
C LYS A 256 -50.67 -14.12 1.32
N GLU A 257 -49.99 -15.12 1.88
CA GLU A 257 -50.36 -16.53 1.76
C GLU A 257 -51.74 -16.80 2.40
N ALA A 258 -52.01 -16.23 3.59
CA ALA A 258 -53.32 -16.28 4.24
C ALA A 258 -54.43 -15.66 3.38
N VAL A 259 -54.19 -14.48 2.78
CA VAL A 259 -55.14 -13.83 1.85
C VAL A 259 -55.41 -14.72 0.64
N SER A 260 -54.38 -15.19 -0.06
CA SER A 260 -54.54 -16.05 -1.25
C SER A 260 -55.25 -17.36 -0.93
N SER A 261 -54.94 -17.96 0.22
CA SER A 261 -55.56 -19.19 0.70
C SER A 261 -57.04 -18.99 1.04
N PHE A 262 -57.39 -17.88 1.69
CA PHE A 262 -58.79 -17.53 1.94
C PHE A 262 -59.55 -17.16 0.66
N GLN A 263 -58.93 -16.50 -0.31
CA GLN A 263 -59.50 -16.26 -1.63
C GLN A 263 -59.78 -17.57 -2.38
N ALA A 264 -58.89 -18.57 -2.30
CA ALA A 264 -59.15 -19.90 -2.85
C ALA A 264 -60.36 -20.57 -2.18
N LEU A 265 -60.45 -20.52 -0.84
CA LEU A 265 -61.62 -21.01 -0.09
C LEU A 265 -62.93 -20.34 -0.55
N LEU A 266 -62.92 -19.01 -0.75
CA LEU A 266 -64.08 -18.27 -1.27
C LEU A 266 -64.46 -18.73 -2.68
N VAL A 267 -63.48 -18.92 -3.58
CA VAL A 267 -63.70 -19.42 -4.94
C VAL A 267 -64.26 -20.85 -4.91
N GLU A 268 -63.78 -21.72 -4.02
CA GLU A 268 -64.25 -23.10 -3.87
C GLU A 268 -65.70 -23.17 -3.35
N THR A 269 -66.00 -22.42 -2.28
CA THR A 269 -67.25 -22.59 -1.50
C THR A 269 -68.37 -21.61 -1.87
N ILE A 270 -68.05 -20.39 -2.28
CA ILE A 270 -69.03 -19.33 -2.55
C ILE A 270 -69.16 -19.13 -4.05
N LYS A 271 -70.24 -19.68 -4.63
CA LYS A 271 -70.58 -19.56 -6.06
C LYS A 271 -71.74 -18.60 -6.33
N ASP A 272 -72.53 -18.25 -5.31
CA ASP A 272 -73.69 -17.38 -5.42
C ASP A 272 -73.28 -15.90 -5.27
N SER A 273 -73.63 -15.08 -6.26
CA SER A 273 -73.38 -13.63 -6.29
C SER A 273 -74.32 -12.81 -5.39
N GLN A 274 -75.24 -13.46 -4.65
CA GLN A 274 -76.12 -12.84 -3.67
C GLN A 274 -75.90 -13.37 -2.24
N ALA A 275 -74.87 -14.19 -2.01
CA ALA A 275 -74.59 -14.73 -0.68
C ALA A 275 -74.19 -13.63 0.33
N SER A 276 -74.70 -13.72 1.57
CA SER A 276 -74.35 -12.81 2.65
C SER A 276 -73.18 -13.30 3.48
N TRP A 277 -72.41 -12.39 4.07
CA TRP A 277 -71.31 -12.73 4.96
C TRP A 277 -71.78 -13.55 6.18
N THR A 278 -72.87 -13.14 6.81
CA THR A 278 -73.44 -13.82 8.00
C THR A 278 -73.91 -15.24 7.70
N GLY A 279 -74.48 -15.50 6.52
CA GLY A 279 -74.90 -16.85 6.10
C GLY A 279 -73.76 -17.74 5.58
N SER A 280 -72.68 -17.13 5.10
CA SER A 280 -71.51 -17.84 4.55
C SER A 280 -70.44 -18.13 5.58
N LYS A 281 -70.24 -17.25 6.58
CA LYS A 281 -69.19 -17.37 7.60
C LYS A 281 -69.16 -18.75 8.30
N PRO A 282 -70.28 -19.31 8.80
CA PRO A 282 -70.27 -20.64 9.42
C PRO A 282 -69.96 -21.81 8.48
N LYS A 283 -69.98 -21.59 7.16
CA LYS A 283 -69.56 -22.57 6.15
C LYS A 283 -68.06 -22.47 5.88
N LEU A 284 -67.53 -21.25 5.83
CA LEU A 284 -66.10 -20.95 5.68
C LEU A 284 -65.30 -21.42 6.91
N GLU A 285 -65.85 -21.26 8.12
CA GLU A 285 -65.24 -21.72 9.38
C GLU A 285 -65.15 -23.25 9.50
N LYS A 286 -65.94 -24.00 8.71
CA LYS A 286 -65.91 -25.47 8.65
C LYS A 286 -64.90 -26.02 7.64
N ASP A 287 -64.09 -25.16 7.01
CA ASP A 287 -63.01 -25.56 6.10
C ASP A 287 -62.01 -26.52 6.80
N PRO A 288 -61.79 -27.74 6.26
CA PRO A 288 -60.84 -28.70 6.85
C PRO A 288 -59.41 -28.17 6.92
N GLN A 289 -59.01 -27.32 5.98
CA GLN A 289 -57.69 -26.66 5.96
C GLN A 289 -57.60 -25.46 6.93
N ARG A 290 -58.69 -25.13 7.63
CA ARG A 290 -58.79 -24.03 8.61
C ARG A 290 -58.35 -22.66 8.08
N ARG A 291 -58.50 -22.41 6.77
CA ARG A 291 -58.07 -21.17 6.10
C ARG A 291 -58.80 -19.94 6.63
N ALA A 292 -60.03 -20.11 7.10
CA ALA A 292 -60.83 -19.07 7.78
C ALA A 292 -60.48 -18.85 9.28
N ALA A 293 -59.55 -19.63 9.84
CA ALA A 293 -59.08 -19.51 11.23
C ALA A 293 -57.58 -19.13 11.31
N ASN A 294 -57.00 -18.63 10.21
CA ASN A 294 -55.60 -18.24 10.15
C ASN A 294 -55.35 -16.93 10.94
N PRO A 295 -54.41 -16.89 11.91
CA PRO A 295 -54.17 -15.72 12.76
C PRO A 295 -53.59 -14.50 12.01
N ASP A 296 -52.96 -14.68 10.84
CA ASP A 296 -52.42 -13.58 10.03
C ASP A 296 -53.53 -12.80 9.26
N LEU A 297 -54.79 -13.27 9.32
CA LEU A 297 -55.93 -12.70 8.61
C LEU A 297 -57.13 -12.43 9.56
N GLY A 298 -57.34 -11.17 9.93
CA GLY A 298 -58.41 -10.79 10.86
C GLY A 298 -59.82 -10.88 10.27
N SER A 299 -60.84 -10.99 11.12
CA SER A 299 -62.25 -11.14 10.67
C SER A 299 -62.74 -9.98 9.78
N SER A 300 -62.22 -8.76 9.94
CA SER A 300 -62.55 -7.62 9.07
C SER A 300 -61.90 -7.74 7.69
N ASP A 301 -60.70 -8.32 7.59
CA ASP A 301 -60.04 -8.58 6.31
C ASP A 301 -60.77 -9.70 5.55
N MET A 302 -61.14 -10.78 6.27
CA MET A 302 -61.94 -11.88 5.70
C MET A 302 -63.28 -11.39 5.16
N GLU A 303 -64.00 -10.54 5.90
CA GLU A 303 -65.26 -9.96 5.43
C GLU A 303 -65.06 -9.06 4.20
N LYS A 304 -63.97 -8.29 4.15
CA LYS A 304 -63.62 -7.47 2.98
C LYS A 304 -63.36 -8.33 1.74
N LEU A 305 -62.55 -9.39 1.88
CA LEU A 305 -62.24 -10.34 0.80
C LEU A 305 -63.51 -11.07 0.32
N PHE A 306 -64.41 -11.43 1.25
CA PHE A 306 -65.73 -11.98 0.90
C PHE A 306 -66.54 -11.00 0.05
N ARG A 307 -66.67 -9.73 0.47
CA ARG A 307 -67.41 -8.70 -0.27
C ARG A 307 -66.81 -8.42 -1.66
N GLU A 308 -65.49 -8.44 -1.78
CA GLU A 308 -64.78 -8.32 -3.04
C GLU A 308 -65.02 -9.51 -3.97
N HIS A 309 -65.01 -10.74 -3.44
CA HIS A 309 -65.36 -11.95 -4.19
C HIS A 309 -66.81 -11.94 -4.69
N ILE A 310 -67.78 -11.56 -3.83
CA ILE A 310 -69.18 -11.40 -4.23
C ILE A 310 -69.33 -10.36 -5.36
N LYS A 311 -68.60 -9.24 -5.27
CA LYS A 311 -68.56 -8.23 -6.34
C LYS A 311 -68.02 -8.82 -7.65
N MET A 312 -66.89 -9.54 -7.62
CA MET A 312 -66.34 -10.20 -8.82
C MET A 312 -67.27 -11.24 -9.43
N LEU A 313 -68.02 -12.00 -8.60
CA LEU A 313 -69.05 -12.92 -9.09
C LEU A 313 -70.21 -12.18 -9.76
N HIS A 314 -70.69 -11.09 -9.15
CA HIS A 314 -71.75 -10.24 -9.71
C HIS A 314 -71.32 -9.62 -11.05
N GLU A 315 -70.12 -9.05 -11.13
CA GLU A 315 -69.56 -8.46 -12.34
C GLU A 315 -69.43 -9.49 -13.47
N ARG A 316 -69.06 -10.74 -13.14
CA ARG A 316 -69.04 -11.85 -14.10
C ARG A 316 -70.43 -12.23 -14.59
N CYS A 317 -71.40 -12.37 -13.68
CA CYS A 317 -72.80 -12.59 -14.07
C CYS A 317 -73.34 -11.46 -14.97
N ALA A 318 -73.00 -10.21 -14.67
CA ALA A 318 -73.41 -9.05 -15.46
C ALA A 318 -72.71 -9.00 -16.83
N HIS A 319 -71.44 -9.41 -16.93
CA HIS A 319 -70.73 -9.57 -18.19
C HIS A 319 -71.37 -10.66 -19.06
N ASP A 320 -71.57 -11.86 -18.52
CA ASP A 320 -72.19 -12.98 -19.22
C ASP A 320 -73.63 -12.64 -19.67
N PHE A 321 -74.37 -11.89 -18.85
CA PHE A 321 -75.69 -11.38 -19.21
C PHE A 321 -75.65 -10.35 -20.36
N ARG A 322 -74.65 -9.46 -20.41
CA ARG A 322 -74.46 -8.55 -21.56
C ARG A 322 -74.09 -9.28 -22.84
N ALA A 323 -73.28 -10.34 -22.74
CA ALA A 323 -72.98 -11.20 -23.89
C ALA A 323 -74.26 -11.86 -24.43
N LEU A 324 -75.09 -12.44 -23.54
CA LEU A 324 -76.41 -12.95 -23.89
C LEU A 324 -77.32 -11.89 -24.56
N LEU A 325 -77.35 -10.66 -24.03
CA LEU A 325 -78.10 -9.56 -24.64
C LEU A 325 -77.61 -9.25 -26.06
N ALA A 326 -76.29 -9.26 -26.31
CA ALA A 326 -75.73 -9.04 -27.64
C ALA A 326 -76.01 -10.19 -28.62
N GLU A 327 -76.02 -11.43 -28.15
CA GLU A 327 -76.34 -12.62 -28.96
C GLU A 327 -77.83 -12.72 -29.32
N VAL A 328 -78.72 -12.26 -28.44
CA VAL A 328 -80.19 -12.40 -28.61
C VAL A 328 -80.83 -11.15 -29.23
N LEU A 329 -80.33 -9.95 -28.94
CA LEU A 329 -80.91 -8.68 -29.42
C LEU A 329 -80.19 -8.19 -30.68
N THR A 330 -80.01 -9.09 -31.65
CA THR A 330 -79.34 -8.81 -32.93
C THR A 330 -80.13 -7.82 -33.79
N ALA A 331 -79.50 -7.31 -34.85
CA ALA A 331 -80.14 -6.40 -35.80
C ALA A 331 -81.40 -7.02 -36.46
N GLU A 332 -81.42 -8.34 -36.63
CA GLU A 332 -82.55 -9.08 -37.19
C GLU A 332 -83.68 -9.24 -36.17
N ALA A 333 -83.39 -9.78 -34.98
CA ALA A 333 -84.39 -9.97 -33.91
C ALA A 333 -85.06 -8.65 -33.49
N ALA A 334 -84.31 -7.54 -33.52
CA ALA A 334 -84.81 -6.21 -33.20
C ALA A 334 -85.53 -5.48 -34.36
N SER A 335 -85.66 -6.12 -35.52
CA SER A 335 -86.53 -5.65 -36.61
C SER A 335 -87.79 -6.51 -36.77
N GLN A 336 -87.97 -7.53 -35.93
CA GLN A 336 -89.20 -8.32 -35.82
C GLN A 336 -90.17 -7.63 -34.85
N GLU A 337 -91.35 -7.26 -35.36
CA GLU A 337 -92.44 -6.67 -34.58
C GLU A 337 -93.53 -7.72 -34.32
N THR A 338 -94.06 -7.74 -33.10
CA THR A 338 -95.31 -8.48 -32.80
C THR A 338 -96.52 -7.70 -33.32
N GLU A 339 -97.69 -8.33 -33.40
CA GLU A 339 -98.98 -7.70 -33.75
C GLU A 339 -99.28 -6.40 -32.95
N ASP A 340 -98.77 -6.28 -31.72
CA ASP A 340 -98.85 -5.06 -30.87
C ASP A 340 -97.81 -3.95 -31.18
N GLY A 341 -96.99 -4.04 -32.23
CA GLY A 341 -95.89 -3.10 -32.53
C GLY A 341 -94.69 -3.16 -31.55
N LYS A 342 -94.55 -4.26 -30.80
CA LYS A 342 -93.47 -4.45 -29.81
C LYS A 342 -92.30 -5.22 -30.40
N THR A 343 -91.08 -4.72 -30.19
CA THR A 343 -89.80 -5.35 -30.55
C THR A 343 -89.04 -5.81 -29.30
N VAL A 344 -87.98 -6.60 -29.49
CA VAL A 344 -87.07 -6.99 -28.39
C VAL A 344 -86.22 -5.83 -27.83
N LEU A 345 -86.26 -4.63 -28.44
CA LEU A 345 -85.60 -3.42 -27.92
C LEU A 345 -86.54 -2.46 -27.20
N ASN A 346 -87.84 -2.43 -27.53
CA ASN A 346 -88.80 -1.53 -26.89
C ASN A 346 -89.63 -2.18 -25.76
N SER A 347 -89.62 -3.52 -25.67
CA SER A 347 -90.43 -4.28 -24.71
C SER A 347 -89.62 -5.33 -23.96
N TRP A 348 -89.42 -5.12 -22.65
CA TRP A 348 -88.79 -6.09 -21.76
C TRP A 348 -89.51 -7.43 -21.78
N SER A 349 -90.85 -7.43 -21.76
CA SER A 349 -91.67 -8.64 -21.82
C SER A 349 -91.47 -9.43 -23.12
N THR A 350 -91.13 -8.76 -24.22
CA THR A 350 -90.80 -9.41 -25.50
C THR A 350 -89.38 -9.98 -25.45
N ALA A 351 -88.37 -9.17 -25.09
CA ALA A 351 -86.98 -9.60 -24.94
C ALA A 351 -86.81 -10.80 -23.99
N LYS A 352 -87.48 -10.74 -22.83
CA LYS A 352 -87.47 -11.74 -21.77
C LYS A 352 -87.90 -13.13 -22.24
N ARG A 353 -88.74 -13.26 -23.28
CA ARG A 353 -89.12 -14.58 -23.85
C ARG A 353 -87.92 -15.29 -24.46
N PHE A 354 -87.06 -14.55 -25.16
CA PHE A 354 -85.85 -15.08 -25.81
C PHE A 354 -84.67 -15.21 -24.84
N LEU A 355 -84.59 -14.38 -23.81
CA LEU A 355 -83.52 -14.44 -22.80
C LEU A 355 -83.73 -15.57 -21.77
N LYS A 356 -84.99 -15.88 -21.40
CA LYS A 356 -85.32 -16.84 -20.33
C LYS A 356 -84.76 -18.27 -20.48
N PRO A 357 -84.64 -18.86 -21.69
CA PRO A 357 -84.08 -20.20 -21.86
C PRO A 357 -82.59 -20.31 -21.53
N ASP A 358 -81.82 -19.22 -21.65
CA ASP A 358 -80.36 -19.27 -21.46
C ASP A 358 -79.97 -19.34 -19.96
N PRO A 359 -79.02 -20.20 -19.55
CA PRO A 359 -78.56 -20.30 -18.17
C PRO A 359 -78.02 -18.97 -17.58
N ARG A 360 -77.41 -18.10 -18.40
CA ARG A 360 -76.86 -16.79 -18.00
C ARG A 360 -77.96 -15.83 -17.54
N TYR A 361 -79.15 -15.88 -18.16
CA TYR A 361 -80.32 -15.12 -17.69
C TYR A 361 -80.68 -15.50 -16.25
N ASN A 362 -80.60 -16.78 -15.90
CA ASN A 362 -80.94 -17.24 -14.54
C ASN A 362 -79.84 -16.94 -13.51
N LYS A 363 -78.56 -16.93 -13.91
CA LYS A 363 -77.43 -16.53 -13.07
C LYS A 363 -77.42 -15.05 -12.69
N MET A 364 -77.96 -14.16 -13.52
CA MET A 364 -78.04 -12.74 -13.20
C MET A 364 -79.07 -12.47 -12.08
N PRO A 365 -78.75 -11.75 -10.98
CA PRO A 365 -79.73 -11.31 -10.00
C PRO A 365 -80.98 -10.67 -10.59
N ARG A 366 -82.18 -11.10 -10.15
CA ARG A 366 -83.47 -10.71 -10.76
C ARG A 366 -83.70 -9.19 -10.84
N LYS A 367 -83.25 -8.45 -9.81
CA LYS A 367 -83.41 -7.00 -9.70
C LYS A 367 -82.65 -6.22 -10.77
N ASP A 368 -81.58 -6.80 -11.32
CA ASP A 368 -80.65 -6.11 -12.21
C ASP A 368 -80.89 -6.42 -13.70
N ARG A 369 -81.62 -7.51 -14.00
CA ARG A 369 -81.80 -8.00 -15.38
C ARG A 369 -82.44 -6.96 -16.30
N GLU A 370 -83.49 -6.33 -15.83
CA GLU A 370 -84.27 -5.34 -16.57
C GLU A 370 -83.49 -4.02 -16.72
N VAL A 371 -82.78 -3.59 -15.67
CA VAL A 371 -81.90 -2.41 -15.71
C VAL A 371 -80.73 -2.58 -16.69
N LEU A 372 -80.11 -3.77 -16.71
CA LEU A 372 -79.06 -4.11 -17.67
C LEU A 372 -79.61 -4.22 -19.11
N TRP A 373 -80.81 -4.76 -19.28
CA TRP A 373 -81.50 -4.77 -20.58
C TRP A 373 -81.80 -3.35 -21.09
N HIS A 374 -82.38 -2.48 -20.26
CA HIS A 374 -82.67 -1.08 -20.64
C HIS A 374 -81.41 -0.37 -21.15
N ARG A 375 -80.31 -0.41 -20.38
CA ARG A 375 -79.04 0.22 -20.77
C ARG A 375 -78.50 -0.32 -22.10
N PHE A 376 -78.64 -1.63 -22.33
CA PHE A 376 -78.21 -2.26 -23.57
C PHE A 376 -79.11 -1.89 -24.76
N ALA A 377 -80.43 -1.86 -24.54
CA ALA A 377 -81.40 -1.48 -25.56
C ALA A 377 -81.25 -0.01 -25.98
N GLU A 378 -81.05 0.90 -25.02
CA GLU A 378 -80.69 2.30 -25.29
C GLU A 378 -79.41 2.43 -26.11
N GLU A 379 -78.37 1.66 -25.78
CA GLU A 379 -77.11 1.65 -26.53
C GLU A 379 -77.31 1.15 -27.98
N MET A 380 -78.11 0.10 -28.17
CA MET A 380 -78.44 -0.45 -29.49
C MET A 380 -79.33 0.49 -30.32
N LEU A 381 -80.32 1.15 -29.72
CA LEU A 381 -81.14 2.16 -30.39
C LEU A 381 -80.31 3.38 -30.78
N ARG A 382 -79.39 3.83 -29.92
CA ARG A 382 -78.42 4.88 -30.24
C ARG A 382 -77.53 4.49 -31.42
N LYS A 383 -77.00 3.26 -31.43
CA LYS A 383 -76.20 2.72 -32.55
C LYS A 383 -77.00 2.66 -33.86
N ARG A 384 -78.26 2.20 -33.82
CA ARG A 384 -79.17 2.20 -34.97
C ARG A 384 -79.41 3.62 -35.52
N LYS A 385 -79.65 4.59 -34.63
CA LYS A 385 -79.85 5.98 -35.01
C LYS A 385 -78.61 6.56 -35.71
N SER A 386 -77.41 6.27 -35.22
CA SER A 386 -76.17 6.68 -35.90
C SER A 386 -75.88 5.92 -37.21
N SER A 387 -76.36 4.68 -37.39
CA SER A 387 -76.17 3.94 -38.65
C SER A 387 -77.18 4.28 -39.75
N LEU A 388 -78.35 4.83 -39.37
CA LEU A 388 -79.36 5.33 -40.31
C LEU A 388 -79.05 6.74 -40.83
N ASP A 389 -78.02 7.38 -40.28
CA ASP A 389 -77.54 8.71 -40.67
C ASP A 389 -76.11 8.66 -41.25
N PRO A 390 -75.83 7.88 -42.33
CA PRO A 390 -74.48 7.69 -42.88
C PRO A 390 -74.01 8.89 -43.73
N LYS A 391 -74.44 10.12 -43.40
CA LYS A 391 -74.08 11.36 -44.09
C LYS A 391 -73.53 12.42 -43.14
N GLU A 392 -72.38 12.11 -42.54
CA GLU A 392 -71.21 13.01 -42.64
C GLU A 392 -69.92 12.25 -42.27
N ASP A 393 -69.34 11.51 -43.23
CA ASP A 393 -67.96 11.04 -43.09
C ASP A 393 -67.32 10.66 -44.45
N ARG A 394 -66.52 11.56 -45.05
CA ARG A 394 -65.23 11.29 -45.72
C ARG A 394 -64.57 12.55 -46.32
N LYS A 395 -63.27 12.67 -46.05
CA LYS A 395 -62.34 13.78 -46.41
C LYS A 395 -61.94 13.80 -47.90
N PRO A 396 -61.13 14.79 -48.35
CA PRO A 396 -59.66 14.58 -48.32
C PRO A 396 -58.83 15.76 -47.76
N ASP A 397 -57.55 15.49 -47.47
CA ASP A 397 -56.62 16.39 -46.77
C ASP A 397 -55.92 17.44 -47.68
N ALA A 398 -55.62 18.63 -47.14
CA ALA A 398 -54.43 19.41 -47.50
C ALA A 398 -54.03 20.48 -46.45
N LYS A 399 -52.83 20.34 -45.87
CA LYS A 399 -51.91 21.39 -45.37
C LYS A 399 -52.48 22.61 -44.61
N SER A 400 -52.26 22.65 -43.30
CA SER A 400 -51.12 23.38 -42.72
C SER A 400 -51.00 23.13 -41.22
N SER A 401 -49.82 22.75 -40.71
CA SER A 401 -49.54 22.71 -39.28
C SER A 401 -48.81 23.99 -38.85
N SER A 402 -49.30 24.61 -37.78
CA SER A 402 -48.57 25.61 -37.00
C SER A 402 -48.50 25.13 -35.54
N ALA A 403 -47.49 25.61 -34.83
CA ALA A 403 -47.05 25.29 -33.47
C ALA A 403 -48.17 25.04 -32.42
N ASP A 404 -47.94 24.35 -31.31
CA ASP A 404 -46.67 24.08 -30.62
C ASP A 404 -46.76 22.78 -29.80
N ALA A 405 -45.64 22.06 -29.65
CA ALA A 405 -45.55 20.85 -28.84
C ALA A 405 -44.13 20.66 -28.30
N GLY A 406 -43.77 21.42 -27.27
CA GLY A 406 -42.55 21.21 -26.50
C GLY A 406 -42.50 19.82 -25.86
N ARG A 407 -41.77 18.89 -26.48
CA ARG A 407 -41.46 17.57 -25.90
C ARG A 407 -39.96 17.44 -25.61
N ILE A 408 -39.66 17.38 -24.32
CA ILE A 408 -38.35 17.02 -23.78
C ILE A 408 -38.03 15.56 -24.15
N THR A 409 -36.84 15.30 -24.73
CA THR A 409 -36.01 14.10 -24.44
C THR A 409 -34.58 14.26 -24.97
N PHE A 410 -33.61 14.13 -24.06
CA PHE A 410 -32.26 13.54 -24.20
C PHE A 410 -31.42 13.70 -25.49
N GLY A 411 -30.20 14.22 -25.32
CA GLY A 411 -29.10 14.09 -26.27
C GLY A 411 -27.73 14.41 -25.64
N SER A 412 -26.91 13.39 -25.38
CA SER A 412 -25.56 13.54 -24.83
C SER A 412 -24.62 14.33 -25.75
N ARG A 413 -23.76 15.18 -25.18
CA ARG A 413 -22.42 15.47 -25.72
C ARG A 413 -21.44 15.74 -24.58
N GLY A 414 -20.36 14.97 -24.54
CA GLY A 414 -19.32 15.11 -23.53
C GLY A 414 -18.16 15.99 -23.99
N THR A 415 -17.50 16.62 -23.01
CA THR A 415 -16.10 17.07 -23.05
C THR A 415 -15.51 16.68 -21.69
N ARG A 416 -14.62 15.68 -21.61
CA ARG A 416 -13.17 15.75 -21.82
C ARG A 416 -12.45 16.80 -20.96
N ASP A 417 -11.96 16.29 -19.83
CA ASP A 417 -10.53 16.27 -19.46
C ASP A 417 -9.94 17.40 -18.59
N ARG A 418 -9.12 16.98 -17.63
CA ARG A 418 -8.27 17.72 -16.66
C ARG A 418 -9.03 18.53 -15.60
N ARG A 419 -8.63 18.48 -14.33
CA ARG A 419 -7.29 18.23 -13.78
C ARG A 419 -7.34 17.48 -12.45
#